data_AF-T1YT71-F1
#
_entry.id   AF-T1YT71-F1
#
_cell.length_a   1.000
_cell.length_b   1.000
_cell.length_c   1.000
_cell.angle_alpha   90.00
_cell.angle_beta   90.00
_cell.angle_gamma   90.00
#
_symmetry.space_group_name_H-M   'P 1'
#
loop_
_entity.id
_entity.type
_entity.pdbx_description
1 polymer ?
#
loop_
_entity_poly.entity_id
_entity_poly.type
_entity_poly.pdbx_seq_one_letter_code
_entity_poly.pdbx_strand_id
1 'polypeptide(L)'
;VPGTSRTSDPFGMAVAEQPRTLREEMHIVSKLLDVQPIVGMYGENKPVLPEDVPQREKVADINAKLATLKALIDGEKWIFHDSLVVEVPNYQGVNRYVFFKGLLKSMALKFETLYGFLSTATDVPESDLAKKAIELNLVKENEIVEGLDLENLQMFLKVFYNKNSPLFSLLNLFDEYEANLSPRDIWSASTHPFDKFYKDTDGESEGLSTLDESNSRMEIHVPDTVKLPNLSVDVEEPGVVVREDAEADAVQVNGERAVSGATTHGGDARGVNPT
;
A
#
# COMPACT_ATOMS: atom_id res chain seq x y z
N VAL A 1 -13.65 39.96 -48.76
CA VAL A 1 -12.29 39.78 -48.19
C VAL A 1 -12.23 38.39 -47.57
N PRO A 2 -11.39 37.50 -48.11
CA PRO A 2 -11.06 36.20 -47.53
C PRO A 2 -9.86 36.31 -46.57
N GLY A 3 -9.66 35.28 -45.74
CA GLY A 3 -8.40 35.00 -45.04
C GLY A 3 -8.56 34.90 -43.53
N THR A 4 -7.99 33.94 -42.80
CA THR A 4 -7.13 32.79 -43.14
C THR A 4 -7.07 31.91 -41.90
N SER A 5 -7.03 30.60 -42.10
CA SER A 5 -6.72 29.56 -41.12
C SER A 5 -5.47 29.88 -40.28
N ARG A 6 -5.55 29.65 -38.97
CA ARG A 6 -4.43 29.33 -38.05
C ARG A 6 -5.06 28.66 -36.82
N THR A 7 -4.72 27.47 -36.34
CA THR A 7 -3.77 26.42 -36.73
C THR A 7 -4.23 25.26 -35.86
N SER A 8 -4.60 24.12 -36.45
CA SER A 8 -4.52 22.83 -35.77
C SER A 8 -3.08 22.69 -35.31
N ASP A 9 -2.83 22.75 -34.01
CA ASP A 9 -1.51 22.55 -33.45
C ASP A 9 -1.04 21.13 -33.81
N PRO A 10 -0.02 20.98 -34.68
CA PRO A 10 0.46 19.68 -35.10
C PRO A 10 1.43 19.06 -34.08
N PHE A 11 1.67 19.75 -32.98
CA PHE A 11 2.36 19.21 -31.82
C PHE A 11 1.33 19.10 -30.71
N GLY A 12 0.79 17.89 -30.52
CA GLY A 12 0.12 17.54 -29.27
C GLY A 12 1.11 17.75 -28.14
N MET A 13 1.16 18.97 -27.62
CA MET A 13 1.75 19.28 -26.33
C MET A 13 0.98 18.40 -25.37
N ALA A 14 1.58 17.26 -25.00
CA ALA A 14 1.08 16.43 -23.93
C ALA A 14 0.78 17.38 -22.78
N VAL A 15 -0.50 17.54 -22.44
CA VAL A 15 -0.90 18.26 -21.24
C VAL A 15 -0.11 17.56 -20.14
N ALA A 16 0.84 18.27 -19.51
CA ALA A 16 1.69 17.67 -18.49
C ALA A 16 0.75 17.04 -17.46
N GLU A 17 0.79 15.71 -17.38
CA GLU A 17 -0.06 14.96 -16.47
C GLU A 17 0.22 15.49 -15.06
N GLN A 18 -0.84 15.93 -14.37
CA GLN A 18 -0.67 16.46 -13.02
C GLN A 18 -0.12 15.34 -12.13
N PRO A 19 0.91 15.63 -11.31
CA PRO A 19 1.46 14.64 -10.42
C PRO A 19 0.41 14.21 -9.40
N ARG A 20 0.25 12.90 -9.22
CA ARG A 20 -0.65 12.35 -8.19
C ARG A 20 -0.20 12.81 -6.80
N THR A 21 -1.16 13.08 -5.94
CA THR A 21 -0.91 13.39 -4.53
C THR A 21 -0.43 12.15 -3.77
N LEU A 22 0.19 12.32 -2.59
CA LEU A 22 0.59 11.20 -1.74
C LEU A 22 -0.60 10.29 -1.41
N ARG A 23 -1.76 10.88 -1.08
CA ARG A 23 -2.99 10.15 -0.78
C ARG A 23 -3.44 9.28 -1.95
N GLU A 24 -3.43 9.81 -3.18
CA GLU A 24 -3.78 9.06 -4.38
C GLU A 24 -2.81 7.90 -4.62
N GLU A 25 -1.51 8.12 -4.44
CA GLU A 25 -0.49 7.09 -4.61
C GLU A 25 -0.61 5.99 -3.56
N MET A 26 -0.80 6.34 -2.28
CA MET A 26 -1.05 5.39 -1.20
C MET A 26 -2.31 4.54 -1.48
N HIS A 27 -3.37 5.16 -1.97
CA HIS A 27 -4.60 4.45 -2.32
C HIS A 27 -4.40 3.49 -3.50
N ILE A 28 -3.69 3.92 -4.54
CA ILE A 28 -3.37 3.04 -5.67
C ILE A 28 -2.50 1.87 -5.19
N VAL A 29 -1.47 2.13 -4.37
CA VAL A 29 -0.63 1.08 -3.79
C VAL A 29 -1.47 0.12 -2.96
N SER A 30 -2.33 0.61 -2.06
CA SER A 30 -3.20 -0.24 -1.25
C SER A 30 -4.14 -1.10 -2.12
N LYS A 31 -4.78 -0.50 -3.13
CA LYS A 31 -5.64 -1.23 -4.09
C LYS A 31 -4.88 -2.29 -4.89
N LEU A 32 -3.69 -1.95 -5.38
CA LEU A 32 -2.83 -2.91 -6.07
C LEU A 32 -2.49 -4.06 -5.12
N LEU A 33 -2.19 -3.78 -3.85
CA LEU A 33 -1.84 -4.80 -2.87
C LEU A 33 -3.06 -5.51 -2.26
N ASP A 34 -4.29 -5.17 -2.64
CA ASP A 34 -5.53 -5.81 -2.18
C ASP A 34 -5.80 -7.15 -2.90
N VAL A 35 -4.73 -7.92 -3.11
CA VAL A 35 -4.77 -9.23 -3.74
C VAL A 35 -4.76 -10.30 -2.66
N GLN A 36 -5.64 -11.30 -2.78
CA GLN A 36 -5.80 -12.40 -1.81
C GLN A 36 -4.49 -13.08 -1.35
N PRO A 37 -3.42 -13.23 -2.16
CA PRO A 37 -2.15 -13.79 -1.69
C PRO A 37 -1.45 -12.95 -0.61
N ILE A 38 -1.61 -11.62 -0.62
CA ILE A 38 -1.00 -10.69 0.35
C ILE A 38 -1.80 -10.71 1.65
N VAL A 39 -3.13 -10.69 1.55
CA VAL A 39 -4.04 -10.92 2.70
C VAL A 39 -3.81 -12.31 3.31
N GLY A 40 -3.53 -13.31 2.47
CA GLY A 40 -3.25 -14.70 2.84
C GLY A 40 -1.84 -14.96 3.40
N MET A 41 -0.90 -14.00 3.36
CA MET A 41 0.42 -14.18 3.99
C MET A 41 0.36 -14.30 5.52
N TYR A 42 -0.77 -13.92 6.11
CA TYR A 42 -1.09 -14.12 7.54
C TYR A 42 -1.80 -15.46 7.81
N GLY A 43 -2.07 -16.29 6.79
CA GLY A 43 -2.72 -17.60 6.89
C GLY A 43 -1.89 -18.77 6.34
N GLU A 44 -2.44 -19.99 6.35
CA GLU A 44 -1.75 -21.22 5.93
C GLU A 44 -1.44 -21.28 4.42
N ASN A 45 -2.08 -20.44 3.60
CA ASN A 45 -1.96 -20.42 2.13
C ASN A 45 -0.93 -19.40 1.62
N LYS A 46 0.28 -19.38 2.20
CA LYS A 46 1.37 -18.55 1.68
C LYS A 46 1.69 -18.97 0.24
N PRO A 47 1.83 -18.03 -0.72
CA PRO A 47 2.24 -18.37 -2.07
C PRO A 47 3.61 -19.05 -2.03
N VAL A 48 3.65 -20.34 -2.41
CA VAL A 48 4.88 -21.11 -2.50
C VAL A 48 5.56 -20.76 -3.81
N LEU A 49 6.71 -20.11 -3.71
CA LEU A 49 7.55 -19.89 -4.88
C LEU A 49 8.16 -21.23 -5.34
N PRO A 50 8.19 -21.53 -6.64
CA PRO A 50 8.89 -22.70 -7.17
C PRO A 50 10.37 -22.70 -6.75
N GLU A 51 10.92 -23.88 -6.47
CA GLU A 51 12.31 -24.06 -6.02
C GLU A 51 13.37 -23.63 -7.04
N ASP A 52 13.01 -23.60 -8.31
CA ASP A 52 13.90 -23.32 -9.45
C ASP A 52 14.00 -21.83 -9.81
N VAL A 53 13.33 -20.93 -9.08
CA VAL A 53 13.48 -19.48 -9.29
C VAL A 53 14.81 -19.00 -8.72
N PRO A 54 15.76 -18.49 -9.55
CA PRO A 54 17.09 -18.10 -9.09
C PRO A 54 17.12 -17.02 -8.00
N GLN A 55 15.99 -16.33 -7.77
CA GLN A 55 15.84 -15.24 -6.81
C GLN A 55 14.71 -15.47 -5.80
N ARG A 56 14.36 -16.73 -5.53
CA ARG A 56 13.26 -17.13 -4.66
C ARG A 56 13.22 -16.39 -3.31
N GLU A 57 14.36 -16.30 -2.63
CA GLU A 57 14.47 -15.64 -1.32
C GLU A 57 14.16 -14.14 -1.42
N LYS A 58 14.70 -13.45 -2.43
CA LYS A 58 14.45 -12.02 -2.66
C LYS A 58 12.98 -11.74 -2.98
N VAL A 59 12.35 -12.59 -3.79
CA VAL A 59 10.92 -12.48 -4.04
C VAL A 59 10.14 -12.67 -2.74
N ALA A 60 10.49 -13.63 -1.89
CA ALA A 60 9.84 -13.81 -0.59
C ALA A 60 9.95 -12.58 0.33
N ASP A 61 11.13 -11.96 0.39
CA ASP A 61 11.39 -10.74 1.17
C ASP A 61 10.58 -9.55 0.65
N ILE A 62 10.54 -9.37 -0.68
CA ILE A 62 9.69 -8.37 -1.34
C ILE A 62 8.24 -8.53 -0.89
N ASN A 63 7.72 -9.76 -0.89
CA ASN A 63 6.32 -10.02 -0.55
C ASN A 63 5.99 -9.66 0.89
N ALA A 64 6.86 -10.04 1.83
CA ALA A 64 6.70 -9.71 3.23
C ALA A 64 6.69 -8.19 3.44
N LYS A 65 7.57 -7.47 2.74
CA LYS A 65 7.62 -6.00 2.81
C LYS A 65 6.44 -5.33 2.12
N LEU A 66 5.93 -5.88 1.03
CA LEU A 66 4.69 -5.42 0.39
C LEU A 66 3.48 -5.55 1.33
N ALA A 67 3.34 -6.70 2.01
CA ALA A 67 2.27 -6.90 3.00
C ALA A 67 2.37 -5.91 4.16
N THR A 68 3.58 -5.66 4.65
CA THR A 68 3.82 -4.67 5.72
C THR A 68 3.49 -3.26 5.24
N LEU A 69 3.91 -2.87 4.03
CA LEU A 69 3.60 -1.56 3.46
C LEU A 69 2.08 -1.36 3.34
N LYS A 70 1.34 -2.37 2.87
CA LYS A 70 -0.14 -2.31 2.80
C LYS A 70 -0.74 -2.07 4.18
N ALA A 71 -0.36 -2.88 5.17
CA ALA A 71 -0.87 -2.77 6.53
C ALA A 71 -0.62 -1.36 7.13
N LEU A 72 0.56 -0.79 6.88
CA LEU A 72 0.87 0.59 7.30
C LEU A 72 0.02 1.62 6.55
N ILE A 73 -0.15 1.49 5.23
CA ILE A 73 -1.01 2.41 4.45
C ILE A 73 -2.45 2.36 4.96
N ASP A 74 -2.99 1.16 5.17
CA ASP A 74 -4.37 0.98 5.62
C ASP A 74 -4.57 1.46 7.06
N GLY A 75 -3.54 1.33 7.91
CA GLY A 75 -3.54 1.79 9.29
C GLY A 75 -3.36 3.30 9.46
N GLU A 76 -2.55 3.94 8.61
CA GLU A 76 -2.16 5.35 8.74
C GLU A 76 -2.95 6.32 7.83
N LYS A 77 -3.89 5.83 7.03
CA LYS A 77 -4.74 6.68 6.17
C LYS A 77 -5.71 7.60 6.93
N TRP A 78 -5.77 7.51 8.26
CA TRP A 78 -6.69 8.26 9.13
C TRP A 78 -6.50 9.79 9.07
N ILE A 79 -5.35 10.27 8.58
CA ILE A 79 -5.10 11.70 8.36
C ILE A 79 -5.86 12.26 7.14
N PHE A 80 -6.46 11.39 6.33
CA PHE A 80 -7.24 11.74 5.15
C PHE A 80 -8.72 11.44 5.35
N HIS A 81 -9.59 12.17 4.65
CA HIS A 81 -11.01 11.82 4.59
C HIS A 81 -11.23 10.45 3.91
N ASP A 82 -12.37 9.80 4.16
CA ASP A 82 -12.64 8.45 3.63
C ASP A 82 -12.97 8.43 2.13
N SER A 83 -13.47 9.53 1.55
CA SER A 83 -13.91 9.55 0.16
C SER A 83 -12.75 9.87 -0.79
N LEU A 84 -12.32 8.89 -1.58
CA LEU A 84 -11.36 9.07 -2.66
C LEU A 84 -11.78 8.29 -3.92
N VAL A 85 -11.93 9.00 -5.03
CA VAL A 85 -12.18 8.41 -6.35
C VAL A 85 -10.92 8.54 -7.17
N VAL A 86 -10.19 7.44 -7.28
CA VAL A 86 -8.98 7.31 -8.09
C VAL A 86 -9.06 6.01 -8.88
N GLU A 87 -8.84 6.15 -10.18
CA GLU A 87 -8.72 5.03 -11.11
C GLU A 87 -7.31 4.45 -11.03
N VAL A 88 -7.23 3.12 -10.98
CA VAL A 88 -5.96 2.39 -11.03
C VAL A 88 -5.72 2.04 -12.51
N PRO A 89 -4.62 2.51 -13.13
CA PRO A 89 -4.33 2.18 -14.53
C PRO A 89 -4.26 0.67 -14.76
N ASN A 90 -4.76 0.21 -15.92
CA ASN A 90 -4.74 -1.21 -16.28
C ASN A 90 -3.39 -1.64 -16.89
N TYR A 91 -2.29 -1.30 -16.22
CA TYR A 91 -0.97 -1.79 -16.60
C TYR A 91 -0.83 -3.26 -16.22
N GLN A 92 -0.16 -4.03 -17.07
CA GLN A 92 0.07 -5.46 -16.89
C GLN A 92 1.56 -5.80 -17.04
N GLY A 93 1.98 -6.97 -16.55
CA GLY A 93 3.38 -7.44 -16.57
C GLY A 93 4.42 -6.38 -16.17
N VAL A 94 5.41 -6.17 -17.05
CA VAL A 94 6.53 -5.22 -16.88
C VAL A 94 6.03 -3.80 -16.55
N ASN A 95 5.00 -3.32 -17.25
CA ASN A 95 4.51 -1.95 -17.06
C ASN A 95 3.93 -1.78 -15.64
N ARG A 96 3.22 -2.80 -15.12
CA ARG A 96 2.72 -2.77 -13.75
C ARG A 96 3.87 -2.72 -12.74
N TYR A 97 4.93 -3.49 -12.96
CA TYR A 97 6.12 -3.49 -12.12
C TYR A 97 6.79 -2.11 -12.09
N VAL A 98 7.05 -1.53 -13.27
CA VAL A 98 7.66 -0.20 -13.42
C VAL A 98 6.80 0.88 -12.79
N PHE A 99 5.48 0.82 -12.99
CA PHE A 99 4.51 1.71 -12.37
C PHE A 99 4.56 1.65 -10.85
N PHE A 100 4.51 0.45 -10.27
CA PHE A 100 4.55 0.27 -8.82
C PHE A 100 5.85 0.82 -8.22
N LYS A 101 7.00 0.51 -8.83
CA LYS A 101 8.29 1.09 -8.41
C LYS A 101 8.30 2.61 -8.52
N GLY A 102 7.71 3.16 -9.59
CA GLY A 102 7.51 4.60 -9.77
C GLY A 102 6.64 5.23 -8.67
N LEU A 103 5.54 4.58 -8.27
CA LEU A 103 4.71 5.04 -7.15
C LEU A 103 5.53 5.11 -5.86
N LEU A 104 6.27 4.07 -5.52
CA LEU A 104 7.11 4.05 -4.31
C LEU A 104 8.14 5.19 -4.30
N LYS A 105 8.78 5.45 -5.45
CA LYS A 105 9.74 6.54 -5.59
C LYS A 105 9.07 7.91 -5.42
N SER A 106 7.93 8.13 -6.06
CA SER A 106 7.17 9.36 -5.94
C SER A 106 6.70 9.61 -4.49
N MET A 107 6.24 8.55 -3.81
CA MET A 107 5.90 8.61 -2.39
C MET A 107 7.10 8.98 -1.53
N ALA A 108 8.26 8.35 -1.76
CA ALA A 108 9.48 8.63 -1.00
C ALA A 108 9.90 10.10 -1.12
N LEU A 109 9.81 10.68 -2.32
CA LEU A 109 10.10 12.10 -2.56
C LEU A 109 9.11 13.01 -1.81
N LYS A 110 7.82 12.67 -1.78
CA LYS A 110 6.81 13.44 -1.03
C LYS A 110 7.01 13.34 0.48
N PHE A 111 7.45 12.19 0.98
CA PHE A 111 7.84 12.05 2.38
C PHE A 111 9.11 12.86 2.70
N GLU A 112 10.06 12.93 1.78
CA GLU A 112 11.25 13.79 1.92
C GLU A 112 10.86 15.28 1.99
N THR A 113 9.94 15.75 1.14
CA THR A 113 9.48 17.14 1.19
C THR A 113 8.69 17.43 2.47
N LEU A 114 7.86 16.50 2.94
CA LEU A 114 7.19 16.58 4.24
C LEU A 114 8.20 16.63 5.39
N TYR A 115 9.24 15.80 5.36
CA TYR A 115 10.33 15.86 6.34
C TYR A 115 11.03 17.22 6.35
N GLY A 116 11.35 17.77 5.17
CA GLY A 116 11.94 19.10 5.05
C GLY A 116 11.12 20.17 5.74
N PHE A 117 9.79 20.16 5.55
CA PHE A 117 8.88 21.06 6.26
C PHE A 117 8.88 20.81 7.78
N LEU A 118 8.62 19.57 8.21
CA LEU A 118 8.46 19.23 9.63
C LEU A 118 9.75 19.41 10.45
N SER A 119 10.92 19.37 9.81
CA SER A 119 12.22 19.60 10.46
C SER A 119 12.39 21.02 11.00
N THR A 120 11.62 21.98 10.48
CA THR A 120 11.70 23.41 10.86
C THR A 120 10.40 23.97 11.40
N ALA A 121 9.28 23.26 11.21
CA ALA A 121 7.97 23.69 11.66
C ALA A 121 7.87 23.72 13.20
N THR A 122 7.43 24.87 13.74
CA THR A 122 7.13 25.08 15.16
C THR A 122 5.85 25.88 15.27
N ASP A 123 4.92 25.43 16.12
CA ASP A 123 3.64 26.12 16.43
C ASP A 123 2.83 26.57 15.19
N VAL A 124 2.66 25.68 14.21
CA VAL A 124 1.94 25.97 12.97
C VAL A 124 0.43 25.78 13.16
N PRO A 125 -0.41 26.79 12.86
CA PRO A 125 -1.88 26.64 12.93
C PRO A 125 -2.40 25.58 11.97
N GLU A 126 -3.48 24.88 12.37
CA GLU A 126 -4.15 23.84 11.56
C GLU A 126 -4.47 24.29 10.12
N SER A 127 -5.02 25.51 9.96
CA SER A 127 -5.35 26.05 8.63
C SER A 127 -4.13 26.21 7.72
N ASP A 128 -2.96 26.45 8.29
CA ASP A 128 -1.71 26.58 7.54
C ASP A 128 -1.06 25.21 7.29
N LEU A 129 -1.28 24.23 8.18
CA LEU A 129 -0.93 22.82 7.92
C LEU A 129 -1.70 22.25 6.72
N ALA A 130 -3.02 22.51 6.65
CA ALA A 130 -3.84 22.06 5.53
C ALA A 130 -3.36 22.65 4.20
N LYS A 131 -3.08 23.97 4.16
CA LYS A 131 -2.47 24.62 2.98
C LYS A 131 -1.12 24.00 2.65
N LYS A 132 -0.29 23.73 3.66
CA LYS A 132 1.03 23.15 3.45
C LYS A 132 0.98 21.74 2.90
N ALA A 133 0.02 20.93 3.35
CA ALA A 133 -0.19 19.58 2.82
C ALA A 133 -0.57 19.60 1.33
N ILE A 134 -1.35 20.59 0.89
CA ILE A 134 -1.67 20.81 -0.53
C ILE A 134 -0.41 21.27 -1.30
N GLU A 135 0.33 22.26 -0.77
CA GLU A 135 1.58 22.75 -1.38
C GLU A 135 2.63 21.65 -1.58
N LEU A 136 2.72 20.72 -0.62
CA LEU A 136 3.63 19.58 -0.64
C LEU A 136 3.08 18.40 -1.48
N ASN A 137 1.94 18.58 -2.15
CA ASN A 137 1.26 17.57 -2.95
C ASN A 137 0.92 16.28 -2.17
N LEU A 138 0.58 16.41 -0.89
CA LEU A 138 0.14 15.26 -0.07
C LEU A 138 -1.32 14.90 -0.36
N VAL A 139 -2.14 15.93 -0.59
CA VAL A 139 -3.60 15.86 -0.73
C VAL A 139 -4.11 16.97 -1.64
N LYS A 140 -5.34 16.84 -2.16
CA LYS A 140 -6.07 17.95 -2.80
C LYS A 140 -6.83 18.78 -1.76
N GLU A 141 -7.48 19.84 -2.22
CA GLU A 141 -8.31 20.70 -1.37
C GLU A 141 -9.45 19.88 -0.70
N ASN A 142 -9.66 20.12 0.59
CA ASN A 142 -10.69 19.45 1.42
C ASN A 142 -10.53 17.93 1.57
N GLU A 143 -9.32 17.40 1.42
CA GLU A 143 -9.05 15.96 1.54
C GLU A 143 -8.37 15.56 2.87
N ILE A 144 -7.91 16.53 3.64
CA ILE A 144 -7.28 16.35 4.95
C ILE A 144 -8.32 16.48 6.06
N VAL A 145 -8.22 15.66 7.10
CA VAL A 145 -9.17 15.73 8.23
C VAL A 145 -9.00 17.02 9.04
N GLU A 146 -10.12 17.52 9.57
CA GLU A 146 -10.10 18.62 10.56
C GLU A 146 -9.44 18.14 11.86
N GLY A 147 -8.79 19.07 12.57
CA GLY A 147 -8.07 18.82 13.81
C GLY A 147 -6.67 18.23 13.66
N LEU A 148 -6.13 18.15 12.43
CA LEU A 148 -4.78 17.65 12.18
C LEU A 148 -3.73 18.62 12.72
N ASP A 149 -2.86 18.14 13.60
CA ASP A 149 -1.75 18.92 14.15
C ASP A 149 -0.37 18.46 13.63
N LEU A 150 0.68 19.17 14.08
CA LEU A 150 2.06 18.83 13.73
C LEU A 150 2.48 17.46 14.25
N GLU A 151 1.98 17.03 15.42
CA GLU A 151 2.32 15.75 16.01
C GLU A 151 1.75 14.60 15.16
N ASN A 152 0.53 14.74 14.67
CA ASN A 152 -0.10 13.80 13.75
C ASN A 152 0.72 13.62 12.46
N LEU A 153 1.12 14.73 11.83
CA LEU A 153 1.95 14.69 10.61
C LEU A 153 3.35 14.11 10.87
N GLN A 154 3.92 14.36 12.04
CA GLN A 154 5.20 13.80 12.47
C GLN A 154 5.11 12.29 12.70
N MET A 155 4.04 11.80 13.35
CA MET A 155 3.78 10.37 13.51
C MET A 155 3.57 9.70 12.16
N PHE A 156 2.71 10.27 11.31
CA PHE A 156 2.48 9.79 9.95
C PHE A 156 3.78 9.68 9.14
N LEU A 157 4.61 10.73 9.15
CA LEU A 157 5.90 10.71 8.48
C LEU A 157 6.82 9.61 9.03
N LYS A 158 6.90 9.44 10.35
CA LYS A 158 7.81 8.49 11.00
C LYS A 158 7.56 7.04 10.56
N VAL A 159 6.30 6.67 10.31
CA VAL A 159 5.93 5.32 9.85
C VAL A 159 6.54 4.99 8.49
N PHE A 160 6.54 5.94 7.55
CA PHE A 160 6.95 5.69 6.17
C PHE A 160 8.37 6.18 5.84
N TYR A 161 8.85 7.20 6.53
CA TYR A 161 10.10 7.88 6.24
C TYR A 161 11.15 7.62 7.32
N ASN A 162 11.82 6.48 7.21
CA ASN A 162 13.01 6.13 7.99
C ASN A 162 13.80 5.06 7.22
N LYS A 163 15.10 4.90 7.51
CA LYS A 163 15.99 3.96 6.80
C LYS A 163 15.45 2.53 6.67
N ASN A 164 14.74 2.06 7.70
CA ASN A 164 14.25 0.69 7.81
C ASN A 164 12.78 0.55 7.40
N SER A 165 12.14 1.62 6.91
CA SER A 165 10.72 1.58 6.57
C SER A 165 10.49 0.58 5.43
N PRO A 166 9.29 -0.02 5.34
CA PRO A 166 8.96 -0.91 4.24
C PRO A 166 9.12 -0.25 2.88
N LEU A 167 8.90 1.07 2.78
CA LEU A 167 9.07 1.84 1.55
C LEU A 167 10.51 1.77 1.03
N PHE A 168 11.50 2.14 1.84
CA PHE A 168 12.91 2.11 1.43
C PHE A 168 13.47 0.70 1.35
N SER A 169 12.99 -0.21 2.21
CA SER A 169 13.34 -1.63 2.12
C SER A 169 12.93 -2.22 0.77
N LEU A 170 11.72 -1.91 0.29
CA LEU A 170 11.23 -2.38 -1.01
C LEU A 170 12.03 -1.81 -2.19
N LEU A 171 12.36 -0.52 -2.15
CA LEU A 171 13.18 0.11 -3.19
C LEU A 171 14.55 -0.58 -3.31
N ASN A 172 15.22 -0.82 -2.18
CA ASN A 172 16.49 -1.55 -2.16
C ASN A 172 16.34 -3.01 -2.64
N LEU A 173 15.28 -3.71 -2.20
CA LEU A 173 15.03 -5.09 -2.63
C LEU A 173 14.74 -5.19 -4.13
N PHE A 174 14.07 -4.21 -4.73
CA PHE A 174 13.87 -4.15 -6.18
C PHE A 174 15.18 -3.92 -6.93
N ASP A 175 16.03 -3.01 -6.46
CA ASP A 175 17.32 -2.76 -7.09
C ASP A 175 18.26 -3.97 -6.96
N GLU A 176 18.27 -4.65 -5.81
CA GLU A 176 18.99 -5.91 -5.62
C GLU A 176 18.46 -7.04 -6.51
N TYR A 177 17.14 -7.14 -6.66
CA TYR A 177 16.50 -8.12 -7.53
C TYR A 177 16.91 -7.89 -9.00
N GLU A 178 16.83 -6.64 -9.47
CA GLU A 178 17.21 -6.25 -10.83
C GLU A 178 18.71 -6.44 -11.12
N ALA A 179 19.58 -6.14 -10.16
CA ALA A 179 21.04 -6.30 -10.30
C ALA A 179 21.47 -7.77 -10.51
N ASN A 180 20.64 -8.72 -10.08
CA ASN A 180 20.88 -10.16 -10.20
C ASN A 180 20.23 -10.79 -11.45
N LEU A 181 19.64 -9.98 -12.33
CA LEU A 181 19.06 -10.42 -13.60
C LEU A 181 19.92 -9.98 -14.79
N SER A 182 19.91 -10.77 -15.87
CA SER A 182 20.46 -10.27 -17.14
C SER A 182 19.58 -9.16 -17.70
N PRO A 183 20.11 -8.20 -18.49
CA PRO A 183 19.29 -7.14 -19.08
C PRO A 183 18.11 -7.65 -19.92
N ARG A 184 18.21 -8.87 -20.47
CA ARG A 184 17.11 -9.50 -21.21
C ARG A 184 16.00 -10.03 -20.28
N ASP A 185 16.36 -10.47 -19.09
CA ASP A 185 15.46 -11.05 -18.09
C ASP A 185 14.82 -9.97 -17.20
N ILE A 186 15.43 -8.79 -17.07
CA ILE A 186 14.84 -7.61 -16.41
C ILE A 186 13.56 -7.15 -17.14
N TRP A 187 13.43 -7.42 -18.44
CA TRP A 187 12.29 -6.98 -19.25
C TRP A 187 11.41 -8.14 -19.71
N SER A 188 11.63 -9.36 -19.22
CA SER A 188 10.79 -10.52 -19.54
C SER A 188 9.69 -10.68 -18.48
N ALA A 189 8.41 -10.67 -18.89
CA ALA A 189 7.25 -10.77 -17.99
C ALA A 189 7.41 -11.88 -16.92
N SER A 190 7.74 -13.10 -17.36
CA SER A 190 7.71 -14.31 -16.53
C SER A 190 8.68 -14.37 -15.34
N THR A 191 9.63 -13.44 -15.23
CA THR A 191 10.60 -13.40 -14.13
C THR A 191 10.16 -12.46 -13.01
N HIS A 192 9.36 -11.42 -13.29
CA HIS A 192 9.10 -10.34 -12.35
C HIS A 192 8.46 -10.81 -11.03
N PRO A 193 8.83 -10.19 -9.89
CA PRO A 193 8.25 -10.57 -8.60
C PRO A 193 6.73 -10.38 -8.60
N PHE A 194 6.22 -9.43 -9.40
CA PHE A 194 4.79 -9.10 -9.52
C PHE A 194 3.97 -10.15 -10.26
N ASP A 195 4.54 -10.96 -11.15
CA ASP A 195 3.83 -12.03 -11.87
C ASP A 195 3.26 -13.11 -10.93
N LYS A 196 3.74 -13.16 -9.67
CA LYS A 196 3.19 -14.03 -8.63
C LYS A 196 2.03 -13.40 -7.85
N PHE A 197 1.96 -12.07 -7.79
CA PHE A 197 0.93 -11.33 -7.04
C PHE A 197 -0.25 -10.97 -7.92
N TYR A 198 0.03 -10.60 -9.16
CA TYR A 198 -0.97 -10.11 -10.08
C TYR A 198 -1.05 -11.07 -11.24
N LYS A 199 -2.21 -11.69 -11.40
CA LYS A 199 -2.54 -12.34 -12.66
C LYS A 199 -2.94 -11.24 -13.62
N ASP A 200 -2.28 -11.23 -14.77
CA ASP A 200 -2.72 -10.43 -15.90
C ASP A 200 -4.15 -10.83 -16.28
N THR A 201 -4.92 -9.82 -16.66
CA THR A 201 -6.29 -10.00 -17.11
C THR A 201 -6.28 -10.34 -18.60
N ASP A 202 -7.29 -11.05 -19.09
CA ASP A 202 -7.41 -11.36 -20.53
C ASP A 202 -7.66 -10.11 -21.42
N GLY A 203 -7.70 -8.91 -20.84
CA GLY A 203 -7.90 -7.64 -21.55
C GLY A 203 -6.60 -6.98 -22.03
N GLU A 204 -6.72 -5.98 -22.91
CA GLU A 204 -5.57 -5.20 -23.39
C GLU A 204 -4.92 -4.42 -22.23
N SER A 205 -3.58 -4.52 -22.14
CA SER A 205 -2.78 -3.71 -21.21
C SER A 205 -2.66 -2.29 -21.72
N GLU A 206 -2.79 -1.33 -20.81
CA GLU A 206 -2.42 0.05 -21.08
C GLU A 206 -0.89 0.18 -21.19
N GLY A 207 -0.43 1.13 -22.01
CA GLY A 207 0.96 1.57 -22.05
C GLY A 207 1.24 2.54 -20.90
N LEU A 208 2.46 2.53 -20.35
CA LEU A 208 2.84 3.46 -19.29
C LEU A 208 2.59 4.92 -19.72
N SER A 209 1.99 5.68 -18.83
CA SER A 209 1.87 7.13 -18.98
C SER A 209 3.25 7.81 -18.89
N THR A 210 3.34 9.04 -19.40
CA THR A 210 4.60 9.81 -19.33
C THR A 210 4.98 10.13 -17.88
N LEU A 211 4.00 10.42 -17.02
CA LEU A 211 4.22 10.61 -15.59
C LEU A 211 4.79 9.35 -14.93
N ASP A 212 4.21 8.18 -15.22
CA ASP A 212 4.62 6.92 -14.58
C ASP A 212 6.02 6.48 -15.03
N GLU A 213 6.32 6.68 -16.31
CA GLU A 213 7.69 6.52 -16.81
C GLU A 213 8.67 7.46 -16.09
N SER A 214 8.31 8.73 -15.94
CA SER A 214 9.17 9.71 -15.26
C SER A 214 9.43 9.34 -13.80
N ASN A 215 8.37 8.98 -13.06
CA ASN A 215 8.45 8.53 -11.67
C ASN A 215 9.36 7.31 -11.51
N SER A 216 9.28 6.34 -12.42
CA SER A 216 10.11 5.13 -12.36
C SER A 216 11.62 5.41 -12.48
N ARG A 217 11.99 6.51 -13.16
CA ARG A 217 13.38 6.92 -13.43
C ARG A 217 13.96 7.84 -12.36
N MET A 218 13.16 8.27 -11.38
CA MET A 218 13.64 9.10 -10.28
C MET A 218 14.73 8.39 -9.47
N GLU A 219 15.69 9.15 -9.00
CA GLU A 219 16.67 8.70 -8.02
C GLU A 219 16.18 9.07 -6.62
N ILE A 220 16.22 8.11 -5.69
CA ILE A 220 15.74 8.30 -4.32
C ILE A 220 16.90 8.06 -3.37
N HIS A 221 17.10 9.00 -2.45
CA HIS A 221 18.08 8.86 -1.38
C HIS A 221 17.41 8.31 -0.13
N VAL A 222 17.96 7.20 0.40
CA VAL A 222 17.48 6.63 1.66
C VAL A 222 17.89 7.56 2.81
N PRO A 223 16.98 7.99 3.70
CA PRO A 223 17.33 8.85 4.82
C PRO A 223 18.17 8.09 5.85
N ASP A 224 19.32 8.64 6.24
CA ASP A 224 20.19 8.03 7.26
C ASP A 224 19.66 8.19 8.68
N THR A 225 19.16 9.36 9.04
CA THR A 225 18.57 9.65 10.35
C THR A 225 17.49 10.72 10.21
N VAL A 226 16.31 10.44 10.76
CA VAL A 226 15.20 11.39 10.80
C VAL A 226 15.18 12.04 12.17
N LYS A 227 15.44 13.34 12.22
CA LYS A 227 15.40 14.13 13.46
C LYS A 227 14.31 15.17 13.35
N LEU A 228 13.31 15.08 14.23
CA LEU A 228 12.17 15.98 14.26
C LEU A 228 12.12 16.69 15.62
N PRO A 229 11.86 18.00 15.66
CA PRO A 229 12.06 18.84 16.85
C PRO A 229 11.18 18.46 18.06
N ASN A 230 10.04 17.78 17.87
CA ASN A 230 9.03 17.54 18.92
C ASN A 230 8.61 16.08 19.12
N LEU A 231 9.24 15.11 18.44
CA LEU A 231 8.93 13.69 18.64
C LEU A 231 9.66 13.16 19.87
N SER A 232 8.94 13.11 21.00
CA SER A 232 9.44 12.58 22.27
C SER A 232 9.33 11.05 22.39
N VAL A 233 8.71 10.39 21.41
CA VAL A 233 8.46 8.94 21.43
C VAL A 233 9.35 8.23 20.43
N ASP A 234 10.31 7.45 20.94
CA ASP A 234 10.91 6.34 20.20
C ASP A 234 9.84 5.27 19.99
N VAL A 235 9.02 5.41 18.95
CA VAL A 235 8.24 4.29 18.42
C VAL A 235 9.27 3.23 18.00
N GLU A 236 9.31 2.11 18.72
CA GLU A 236 10.07 0.91 18.31
C GLU A 236 9.72 0.59 16.84
N GLU A 237 10.66 -0.04 16.13
CA GLU A 237 10.41 -0.52 14.75
C GLU A 237 8.99 -1.11 14.66
N PRO A 238 8.20 -0.79 13.61
CA PRO A 238 6.79 -1.18 13.57
C PRO A 238 6.68 -2.71 13.63
N GLY A 239 6.55 -3.22 14.85
CA GLY A 239 6.01 -4.53 15.14
C GLY A 239 4.55 -4.46 14.74
N VAL A 240 4.10 -5.48 14.04
CA VAL A 240 2.70 -5.63 13.65
C VAL A 240 1.84 -5.56 14.91
N VAL A 241 1.26 -4.40 15.20
CA VAL A 241 0.20 -4.28 16.20
C VAL A 241 -1.05 -4.82 15.52
N VAL A 242 -1.26 -6.12 15.66
CA VAL A 242 -2.58 -6.71 15.42
C VAL A 242 -3.50 -6.06 16.45
N ARG A 243 -4.26 -5.03 16.04
CA ARG A 243 -5.43 -4.62 16.80
C ARG A 243 -6.39 -5.80 16.71
N GLU A 244 -6.52 -6.55 17.81
CA GLU A 244 -7.67 -7.44 17.98
C GLU A 244 -8.91 -6.54 17.89
N ASP A 245 -9.63 -6.64 16.78
CA ASP A 245 -10.96 -6.09 16.69
C ASP A 245 -11.79 -6.73 17.81
N ALA A 246 -12.12 -5.90 18.80
CA ALA A 246 -13.14 -6.21 19.76
C ALA A 246 -14.51 -6.19 19.05
N GLU A 247 -14.81 -7.25 18.29
CA GLU A 247 -16.20 -7.63 18.03
C GLU A 247 -16.79 -8.22 19.31
N ALA A 248 -17.11 -7.32 20.24
CA ALA A 248 -18.21 -7.55 21.15
C ALA A 248 -19.50 -7.25 20.38
N ASP A 249 -20.11 -8.27 19.80
CA ASP A 249 -21.55 -8.21 19.56
C ASP A 249 -22.27 -9.46 20.07
N ALA A 250 -23.41 -9.17 20.67
CA ALA A 250 -23.96 -9.87 21.80
C ALA A 250 -24.81 -11.09 21.40
N VAL A 251 -24.45 -12.28 21.89
CA VAL A 251 -25.40 -13.40 21.97
C VAL A 251 -26.31 -13.17 23.17
N GLN A 252 -27.47 -12.57 22.93
CA GLN A 252 -28.54 -12.49 23.93
C GLN A 252 -29.02 -13.89 24.31
N VAL A 253 -28.80 -14.23 25.57
CA VAL A 253 -29.43 -15.36 26.26
C VAL A 253 -30.82 -14.92 26.72
N ASN A 254 -31.86 -15.39 26.05
CA ASN A 254 -33.16 -15.68 26.65
C ASN A 254 -33.30 -17.21 26.58
N GLY A 255 -33.39 -17.99 27.66
CA GLY A 255 -34.10 -17.71 28.89
C GLY A 255 -35.27 -18.68 28.98
N GLU A 256 -35.00 -19.99 29.12
CA GLU A 256 -35.99 -20.92 29.66
C GLU A 256 -35.32 -22.00 30.50
N ARG A 257 -35.46 -21.81 31.82
CA ARG A 257 -35.09 -22.74 32.87
C ARG A 257 -36.29 -23.62 33.16
N ALA A 258 -36.17 -24.91 32.89
CA ALA A 258 -36.96 -25.94 33.57
C ALA A 258 -36.03 -27.05 34.06
N VAL A 259 -35.76 -27.01 35.37
CA VAL A 259 -35.18 -28.13 36.11
C VAL A 259 -36.34 -28.85 36.78
N SER A 260 -36.49 -30.15 36.50
CA SER A 260 -36.76 -31.24 37.46
C SER A 260 -37.60 -32.34 36.84
N GLY A 261 -37.15 -33.59 37.00
CA GLY A 261 -37.95 -34.76 36.72
C GLY A 261 -37.12 -36.03 36.57
N ALA A 262 -36.69 -36.60 37.70
CA ALA A 262 -36.13 -37.95 37.76
C ALA A 262 -37.12 -38.99 37.21
N THR A 263 -36.64 -40.01 36.50
CA THR A 263 -36.98 -41.43 36.75
C THR A 263 -36.15 -42.37 35.88
N THR A 264 -35.83 -43.50 36.50
CA THR A 264 -35.05 -44.64 36.04
C THR A 264 -35.90 -45.66 35.26
N HIS A 265 -35.17 -46.58 34.60
CA HIS A 265 -35.51 -47.98 34.26
C HIS A 265 -36.01 -48.34 32.85
N GLY A 266 -35.25 -49.27 32.26
CA GLY A 266 -35.69 -50.44 31.48
C GLY A 266 -36.16 -50.16 30.05
N GLY A 267 -35.77 -50.87 29.01
CA GLY A 267 -35.08 -52.14 28.90
C GLY A 267 -35.33 -52.67 27.48
N ASP A 268 -34.25 -53.17 26.89
CA ASP A 268 -34.19 -54.35 26.02
C ASP A 268 -34.72 -54.37 24.57
N ALA A 269 -33.96 -55.13 23.77
CA ALA A 269 -34.25 -55.77 22.48
C ALA A 269 -34.33 -54.88 21.21
N ARG A 270 -33.68 -55.18 20.09
CA ARG A 270 -32.97 -56.39 19.64
C ARG A 270 -32.24 -56.06 18.34
N GLY A 271 -31.02 -56.53 18.19
CA GLY A 271 -30.34 -56.58 16.91
C GLY A 271 -29.27 -57.66 16.91
N VAL A 272 -29.66 -58.91 16.65
CA VAL A 272 -28.79 -59.92 16.02
C VAL A 272 -29.65 -61.08 15.48
N ASN A 273 -29.34 -61.55 14.28
CA ASN A 273 -29.55 -62.94 13.92
C ASN A 273 -28.28 -63.42 13.18
N PRO A 274 -27.67 -64.56 13.55
CA PRO A 274 -26.53 -65.14 12.87
C PRO A 274 -26.94 -66.35 12.01
N THR A 275 -26.44 -66.46 10.78
CA THR A 275 -25.74 -67.60 10.15
C THR A 275 -25.60 -67.36 8.65
#